data_AF-A0A831LJR3-F1
#
_entry.id   AF-A0A831LJR3-F1
#
_cell.length_a   1.000
_cell.length_b   1.000
_cell.length_c   1.000
_cell.angle_alpha   90.00
_cell.angle_beta   90.00
_cell.angle_gamma   90.00
#
_symmetry.space_group_name_H-M   'P 1'
#
loop_
_entity.id
_entity.type
_entity.pdbx_description
1 polymer ?
#
loop_
_entity_poly.entity_id
_entity_poly.type
_entity_poly.pdbx_seq_one_letter_code
_entity_poly.pdbx_strand_id
1 'polypeptide(L)'
;MRCGRLSVLEHMRMLVLKAKGNTLTLKLKALCGERRAAMALLRKFADAGYLKRIGDGKYLLQRGTPLWEALEQGKAAQLLEQLHISRKPRRRRKT
;
A
#
# COMPACT_ATOMS: atom_id res chain seq x y z
N MET A 1 4.08 -2.22 23.91
CA MET A 1 3.36 -1.36 22.95
C MET A 1 2.13 -2.09 22.47
N ARG A 2 0.93 -1.74 22.96
CA ARG A 2 -0.33 -2.36 22.52
C ARG A 2 -0.63 -1.82 21.11
N CYS A 3 -0.68 -2.68 20.10
CA CYS A 3 -1.19 -2.28 18.80
C CYS A 3 -2.68 -1.95 18.96
N GLY A 4 -3.00 -0.66 19.11
CA GLY A 4 -4.36 -0.16 18.90
C GLY A 4 -4.83 -0.59 17.52
N ARG A 5 -6.14 -0.74 17.33
CA ARG A 5 -6.81 -1.22 16.11
C ARG A 5 -6.64 -0.24 14.92
N LEU A 6 -5.42 0.10 14.56
CA LEU A 6 -5.10 0.92 13.40
C LEU A 6 -5.09 0.03 12.17
N SER A 7 -5.81 0.47 11.15
CA SER A 7 -5.82 -0.21 9.85
C SER A 7 -4.42 -0.21 9.22
N VAL A 8 -4.16 -1.15 8.33
CA VAL A 8 -2.87 -1.25 7.62
C VAL A 8 -2.51 0.08 6.93
N LEU A 9 -3.50 0.78 6.35
CA LEU A 9 -3.32 2.05 5.66
C LEU A 9 -2.94 3.19 6.62
N GLU A 10 -3.56 3.27 7.79
CA GLU A 10 -3.19 4.26 8.81
C GLU A 10 -1.78 4.03 9.33
N HIS A 11 -1.38 2.76 9.50
CA HIS A 11 -0.03 2.43 9.89
C HIS A 11 0.98 2.84 8.82
N MET A 12 0.68 2.57 7.53
CA MET A 12 1.50 3.06 6.42
C MET A 12 1.59 4.58 6.41
N ARG A 13 0.49 5.30 6.65
CA ARG A 13 0.45 6.77 6.71
C ARG A 13 1.37 7.29 7.81
N MET A 14 1.31 6.73 9.02
CA MET A 14 2.22 7.13 10.10
C MET A 14 3.69 6.92 9.73
N LEU A 15 4.02 5.82 9.05
CA LEU A 15 5.39 5.55 8.61
C LEU A 15 5.85 6.54 7.55
N VAL A 16 4.98 6.91 6.61
CA VAL A 16 5.25 7.93 5.58
C VAL A 16 5.46 9.30 6.20
N LEU A 17 4.57 9.73 7.11
CA LEU A 17 4.69 11.02 7.79
C LEU A 17 5.95 11.12 8.67
N LYS A 18 6.45 9.99 9.18
CA LYS A 18 7.71 9.92 9.93
C LYS A 18 8.95 9.76 9.05
N ALA A 19 8.78 9.43 7.77
CA ALA A 19 9.91 9.21 6.88
C ALA A 19 10.57 10.53 6.50
N LYS A 20 11.82 10.72 6.91
CA LYS A 20 12.62 11.91 6.54
C LYS A 20 13.32 11.77 5.18
N GLY A 21 13.37 10.58 4.61
CA GLY A 21 14.08 10.27 3.37
C GLY A 21 13.19 10.22 2.12
N ASN A 22 13.82 10.08 0.97
CA ASN A 22 13.13 9.93 -0.32
C ASN A 22 12.55 8.53 -0.55
N THR A 23 12.85 7.57 0.33
CA THR A 23 12.34 6.20 0.23
C THR A 23 11.97 5.69 1.61
N LEU A 24 10.93 4.85 1.65
CA LEU A 24 10.44 4.18 2.84
C LEU A 24 10.39 2.68 2.57
N THR A 25 11.06 1.90 3.42
CA THR A 25 10.96 0.44 3.38
C THR A 25 9.82 -0.04 4.27
N LEU A 26 8.75 -0.52 3.66
CA LEU A 26 7.62 -1.15 4.33
C LEU A 26 7.92 -2.64 4.55
N LYS A 27 7.97 -3.05 5.82
CA LYS A 27 8.16 -4.46 6.21
C LYS A 27 6.82 -5.03 6.64
N LEU A 28 6.47 -6.21 6.12
CA LEU A 28 5.24 -6.91 6.50
C LEU A 28 5.07 -7.06 8.03
N LYS A 29 6.16 -7.37 8.73
CA LYS A 29 6.19 -7.53 10.20
C LYS A 29 5.89 -6.24 10.96
N ALA A 30 6.12 -5.08 10.33
CA ALA A 30 5.85 -3.78 10.96
C ALA A 30 4.37 -3.38 10.84
N LEU A 31 3.64 -3.94 9.87
CA LEU A 31 2.20 -3.69 9.70
C LEU A 31 1.42 -4.60 10.65
N CYS A 32 1.11 -4.06 11.83
CA CYS A 32 0.39 -4.75 12.89
C CYS A 32 -1.05 -5.14 12.47
N GLY A 33 -1.59 -6.19 13.07
CA GLY A 33 -3.03 -6.53 13.03
C GLY A 33 -3.41 -7.65 12.08
N GLU A 34 -3.00 -7.60 10.81
CA GLU A 34 -3.47 -8.59 9.82
C GLU A 34 -2.42 -8.87 8.75
N ARG A 35 -1.51 -9.81 9.04
CA ARG A 35 -0.42 -10.20 8.12
C ARG A 35 -0.92 -10.53 6.71
N ARG A 36 -2.05 -11.24 6.60
CA ARG A 36 -2.66 -11.60 5.32
C ARG A 36 -3.23 -10.39 4.57
N ALA A 37 -4.00 -9.55 5.25
CA ALA A 37 -4.57 -8.34 4.65
C ALA A 37 -3.47 -7.36 4.23
N ALA A 38 -2.48 -7.14 5.08
CA ALA A 38 -1.32 -6.30 4.78
C ALA A 38 -0.52 -6.83 3.58
N MET A 39 -0.30 -8.14 3.50
CA MET A 39 0.36 -8.77 2.36
C MET A 39 -0.43 -8.61 1.07
N ALA A 40 -1.74 -8.85 1.10
CA ALA A 40 -2.58 -8.69 -0.07
C ALA A 40 -2.59 -7.24 -0.57
N LEU A 41 -2.66 -6.27 0.35
CA LEU A 41 -2.67 -4.85 0.05
C LEU A 41 -1.34 -4.35 -0.52
N LEU A 42 -0.21 -4.71 0.12
CA LEU A 42 1.13 -4.37 -0.40
C LEU A 42 1.38 -5.01 -1.76
N ARG A 43 0.93 -6.26 -1.97
CA ARG A 43 1.04 -6.93 -3.28
C ARG A 43 0.23 -6.20 -4.34
N LYS A 44 -1.01 -5.78 -4.04
CA LYS A 44 -1.84 -4.99 -4.97
C LYS A 44 -1.16 -3.69 -5.38
N PHE A 45 -0.60 -2.96 -4.42
CA PHE A 45 0.12 -1.72 -4.72
C PHE A 45 1.41 -1.97 -5.52
N ALA A 46 2.11 -3.09 -5.25
CA ALA A 46 3.27 -3.46 -6.04
C ALA A 46 2.91 -3.87 -7.48
N ASP A 47 1.85 -4.67 -7.65
CA ASP A 47 1.33 -5.08 -8.96
C ASP A 47 0.84 -3.87 -9.78
N ALA A 48 0.35 -2.82 -9.11
CA ALA A 48 -0.03 -1.55 -9.71
C ALA A 48 1.15 -0.61 -9.99
N GLY A 49 2.38 -1.00 -9.63
CA GLY A 49 3.59 -0.20 -9.86
C GLY A 49 3.87 0.90 -8.82
N TYR A 50 3.05 1.01 -7.77
CA TYR A 50 3.24 2.02 -6.72
C TYR A 50 4.29 1.63 -5.67
N LEU A 51 4.58 0.34 -5.54
CA LEU A 51 5.61 -0.18 -4.66
C LEU A 51 6.58 -1.04 -5.44
N LYS A 52 7.86 -0.95 -5.11
CA LYS A 52 8.87 -1.87 -5.62
C LYS A 52 9.08 -2.99 -4.61
N ARG A 53 8.77 -4.23 -4.98
CA ARG A 53 9.11 -5.39 -4.13
C ARG A 53 10.63 -5.58 -4.13
N ILE A 54 11.23 -5.58 -2.95
CA ILE A 54 12.69 -5.72 -2.79
C ILE A 54 13.10 -7.08 -2.17
N GLY A 55 12.14 -7.95 -1.89
CA GLY A 55 12.37 -9.31 -1.37
C GLY A 55 11.82 -9.53 0.04
N ASP A 56 11.63 -10.79 0.45
CA ASP A 56 11.28 -11.20 1.82
C ASP A 56 10.11 -10.43 2.50
N GLY A 57 9.03 -10.13 1.75
CA GLY A 57 7.90 -9.35 2.27
C GLY A 57 8.24 -7.89 2.61
N LYS A 58 9.33 -7.38 2.03
CA LYS A 58 9.74 -5.97 2.09
C LYS A 58 9.38 -5.29 0.77
N TYR A 59 8.86 -4.08 0.90
CA TYR A 59 8.44 -3.25 -0.21
C TYR A 59 9.07 -1.87 -0.04
N LEU A 60 9.57 -1.31 -1.12
CA LEU A 60 10.10 0.04 -1.18
C LEU A 60 9.01 0.95 -1.74
N LEU A 61 8.66 1.97 -0.96
CA LEU A 61 7.84 3.08 -1.39
C LEU A 61 8.77 4.28 -1.63
N GLN A 62 8.70 4.89 -2.80
CA GLN A 62 9.48 6.09 -3.11
C GLN A 62 8.63 7.34 -2.95
N ARG A 63 9.24 8.43 -2.48
CA ARG A 63 8.61 9.74 -2.39
C ARG A 63 8.32 10.28 -3.79
N GLY A 64 7.19 10.96 -3.95
CA GLY A 64 6.69 11.41 -5.26
C GLY A 64 5.94 10.33 -6.05
N THR A 65 5.77 9.12 -5.50
CA THR A 65 4.81 8.16 -6.07
C THR A 65 3.38 8.57 -5.67
N PRO A 66 2.37 8.29 -6.52
CA PRO A 66 0.98 8.62 -6.18
C PRO A 66 0.50 7.98 -4.87
N LEU A 67 1.04 6.81 -4.51
CA LEU A 67 0.76 6.17 -3.23
C LEU A 67 1.36 6.94 -2.04
N TRP A 68 2.56 7.51 -2.17
CA TRP A 68 3.16 8.35 -1.13
C TRP A 68 2.27 9.57 -0.84
N GLU A 69 1.88 10.29 -1.90
CA GLU A 69 1.04 11.48 -1.79
C GLU A 69 -0.34 11.14 -1.23
N ALA A 70 -0.94 10.04 -1.68
CA ALA A 70 -2.22 9.57 -1.16
C ALA A 70 -2.13 9.21 0.33
N LEU A 71 -1.00 8.66 0.79
CA LEU A 71 -0.78 8.38 2.21
C LEU A 71 -0.61 9.66 3.02
N GLU A 72 0.16 10.64 2.54
CA GLU A 72 0.32 11.95 3.20
C GLU A 72 -1.04 12.66 3.35
N GLN A 73 -1.84 12.69 2.27
CA GLN A 73 -3.16 13.32 2.24
C GLN A 73 -4.27 12.51 2.94
N GLY A 74 -3.99 11.27 3.37
CA GLY A 74 -5.01 10.38 3.95
C GLY A 74 -6.04 9.84 2.95
N LYS A 75 -5.75 9.92 1.64
CA LYS A 75 -6.59 9.44 0.54
C LYS A 75 -6.21 8.05 0.02
N ALA A 76 -5.34 7.33 0.72
CA ALA A 76 -4.87 6.00 0.29
C ALA A 76 -6.01 4.96 0.16
N ALA A 77 -7.10 5.11 0.93
CA ALA A 77 -8.30 4.28 0.78
C ALA A 77 -8.99 4.52 -0.58
N GLN A 78 -9.16 5.78 -0.97
CA GLN A 78 -9.74 6.16 -2.26
C GLN A 78 -8.87 5.67 -3.43
N LEU A 79 -7.54 5.75 -3.30
CA LEU A 79 -6.62 5.19 -4.29
C LEU A 79 -6.78 3.67 -4.42
N LEU A 80 -6.98 2.96 -3.30
CA LEU A 80 -7.22 1.52 -3.30
C LEU A 80 -8.57 1.16 -3.96
N GLU A 81 -9.62 1.95 -3.73
CA GLU A 81 -10.92 1.77 -4.40
C GLU A 81 -10.80 1.95 -5.91
N GLN A 82 -10.08 2.98 -6.38
CA GLN A 82 -9.81 3.19 -7.81
C GLN A 82 -9.08 2.00 -8.44
N LEU A 83 -8.16 1.37 -7.71
CA LEU A 83 -7.49 0.13 -8.14
C LEU A 83 -8.43 -1.08 -8.22
N HIS A 84 -9.45 -1.15 -7.36
CA HIS A 84 -10.48 -2.20 -7.45
C HIS A 84 -11.41 -1.97 -8.64
N ILE A 85 -11.82 -0.72 -8.88
CA ILE A 85 -12.72 -0.35 -9.99
C ILE A 85 -12.04 -0.56 -11.35
N SER A 86 -10.74 -0.25 -11.47
CA SER A 86 -9.99 -0.44 -12.72
C SER A 86 -9.79 -1.90 -13.12
N ARG A 87 -10.00 -2.86 -12.20
CA ARG A 87 -10.02 -4.30 -12.51
C ARG A 87 -11.38 -4.80 -12.99
N LYS A 88 -12.18 -3.95 -13.66
CA LYS A 88 -13.38 -4.44 -14.37
C LYS A 88 -12.94 -5.50 -15.39
N PRO A 89 -13.57 -6.69 -15.42
CA PRO A 89 -13.21 -7.74 -16.34
C PRO A 89 -13.40 -7.21 -17.75
N ARG A 90 -12.35 -7.33 -18.55
CA ARG A 90 -12.42 -7.23 -20.02
C ARG A 90 -13.49 -8.24 -20.43
N ARG A 91 -14.71 -7.76 -20.70
CA ARG A 91 -15.79 -8.57 -21.28
C ARG A 91 -15.15 -9.29 -22.46
N ARG A 92 -15.05 -10.62 -22.38
CA ARG A 92 -14.87 -11.45 -23.57
C ARG A 92 -16.05 -11.13 -24.47
N ARG A 93 -15.83 -10.26 -25.46
CA ARG A 93 -16.60 -10.30 -26.70
C ARG A 93 -16.34 -11.68 -27.27
N LYS A 94 -17.27 -12.59 -27.02
CA LYS A 94 -17.42 -13.78 -27.85
C LYS A 94 -18.31 -13.32 -29.00
N THR A 95 -17.70 -13.31 -30.18
CA THR A 95 -18.35 -13.30 -31.49
C THR A 95 -19.39 -14.40 -31.56
#